data_AF-A0A4Q1ATC3-F1
#
_entry.id   AF-A0A4Q1ATC3-F1
#
_cell.length_a   1.000
_cell.length_b   1.000
_cell.length_c   1.000
_cell.angle_alpha   90.00
_cell.angle_beta   90.00
_cell.angle_gamma   90.00
#
_symmetry.space_group_name_H-M   'P 1'
#
loop_
_entity.id
_entity.type
_entity.pdbx_description
1 polymer ?
#
loop_
_entity_poly.entity_id
_entity_poly.type
_entity_poly.pdbx_seq_one_letter_code
_entity_poly.pdbx_strand_id
1 'polypeptide(L)'
;MNLKKITSLTMLLSMFFMTFTGLILFIAPPGRVANWSNWQILGLSKHDYAYIHSTFMVLFIIMTILHLFYNWKPITSYMRNSLKQMVVFTKDMLVAVVLTLLFLIGSIVQFPPFSNFLSFGDSLKNSWEKDYGTAPYSHAELSSLKNFAKQQGYDLTKCEEILKTNNFKYETSQSLAQIAAINAVSPQYLFDLLSKSFQKEGEKTIPLTGLGRKTITEVAQTLQITPEEFILQLKSIGIEAQEDEKFKSVVEKYDLSPMDVMTKLGYKK
;
A
#
# COMPACT_ATOMS: atom_id res chain seq x y z
N MET A 1 17.04 15.32 38.26
CA MET A 1 16.15 15.19 37.07
C MET A 1 14.74 14.86 37.52
N ASN A 2 13.70 15.37 36.83
CA ASN A 2 12.30 15.08 37.17
C ASN A 2 11.71 14.08 36.16
N LEU A 3 11.55 12.82 36.57
CA LEU A 3 11.03 11.71 35.74
C LEU A 3 9.65 12.00 35.14
N LYS A 4 8.78 12.70 35.87
CA LYS A 4 7.46 13.09 35.39
C LYS A 4 7.55 14.08 34.23
N LYS A 5 8.43 15.09 34.32
CA LYS A 5 8.66 16.07 33.24
C LYS A 5 9.26 15.38 32.01
N ILE A 6 10.24 14.51 32.21
CA ILE A 6 10.88 13.75 31.13
C ILE A 6 9.83 12.91 30.40
N THR A 7 9.04 12.12 31.13
CA THR A 7 7.98 11.28 30.54
C THR A 7 7.01 12.08 29.69
N SER A 8 6.50 13.21 30.19
CA SER A 8 5.57 14.06 29.45
C SER A 8 6.20 14.67 28.19
N LEU A 9 7.45 15.14 28.28
CA LEU A 9 8.16 15.71 27.14
C LEU A 9 8.50 14.65 26.09
N THR A 10 8.94 13.46 26.50
CA THR A 10 9.20 12.34 25.59
C THR A 10 7.93 11.87 24.90
N MET A 11 6.80 11.79 25.62
CA MET A 11 5.49 11.48 25.03
C MET A 11 5.09 12.51 23.97
N LEU A 12 5.26 13.81 24.26
CA LEU A 12 4.96 14.91 23.33
C LEU A 12 5.85 14.84 22.08
N LEU A 13 7.16 14.67 22.24
CA LEU A 13 8.09 14.55 21.12
C LEU A 13 7.78 13.31 20.27
N SER A 14 7.46 12.19 20.91
CA SER A 14 7.09 10.96 20.20
C SER A 14 5.81 11.15 19.37
N MET A 15 4.84 11.92 19.87
CA MET A 15 3.62 12.25 19.12
C MET A 15 3.92 13.00 17.82
N PHE A 16 4.88 13.94 17.81
CA PHE A 16 5.29 14.63 16.58
C PHE A 16 5.91 13.67 15.55
N PHE A 17 6.83 12.80 15.97
CA PHE A 17 7.44 11.80 15.08
C PHE A 17 6.40 10.81 14.55
N MET A 18 5.49 10.34 15.40
CA MET A 18 4.39 9.45 15.01
C MET A 18 3.45 10.11 14.00
N THR A 19 3.09 11.38 14.21
CA THR A 19 2.23 12.13 13.29
C THR A 19 2.92 12.32 11.95
N PHE A 20 4.18 12.77 11.95
CA PHE A 20 4.95 12.98 10.73
C PHE A 20 5.11 11.69 9.92
N THR A 21 5.58 10.62 10.57
CA THR A 21 5.75 9.31 9.89
C THR A 21 4.42 8.70 9.48
N GLY A 22 3.35 8.89 10.25
CA GLY A 22 1.99 8.45 9.90
C GLY A 22 1.45 9.15 8.66
N LEU A 23 1.68 10.47 8.51
CA LEU A 23 1.33 11.22 7.31
C LEU A 23 2.10 10.71 6.09
N ILE A 24 3.41 10.48 6.22
CA ILE A 24 4.22 9.92 5.13
C ILE A 24 3.73 8.52 4.75
N LEU A 25 3.42 7.65 5.70
CA LEU A 25 2.89 6.32 5.44
C LEU A 25 1.47 6.33 4.85
N PHE A 26 0.68 7.36 5.15
CA PHE A 26 -0.64 7.57 4.56
C PHE A 26 -0.55 7.87 3.06
N ILE A 27 0.39 8.73 2.66
CA ILE A 27 0.63 9.09 1.25
C ILE A 27 1.49 8.06 0.50
N ALA A 28 2.29 7.26 1.21
CA ALA A 28 3.25 6.35 0.60
C ALA A 28 2.56 5.31 -0.29
N PRO A 29 3.17 4.96 -1.45
CA PRO A 29 2.63 3.95 -2.34
C PRO A 29 2.43 2.59 -1.66
N PRO A 30 1.60 1.70 -2.22
CA PRO A 30 1.55 0.29 -1.84
C PRO A 30 2.96 -0.34 -1.88
N GLY A 31 3.24 -1.32 -1.01
CA GLY A 31 4.57 -1.92 -0.89
C GLY A 31 5.14 -2.46 -2.21
N ARG A 32 4.26 -3.03 -3.05
CA ARG A 32 4.60 -3.49 -4.40
C ARG A 32 5.19 -2.39 -5.29
N VAL A 33 4.60 -1.19 -5.27
CA VAL A 33 5.08 -0.05 -6.07
C VAL A 33 6.31 0.53 -5.41
N ALA A 34 6.28 0.71 -4.09
CA ALA A 34 7.40 1.29 -3.34
C ALA A 34 8.71 0.51 -3.57
N ASN A 35 8.65 -0.82 -3.53
CA ASN A 35 9.81 -1.67 -3.80
C ASN A 35 10.18 -1.66 -5.29
N TRP A 36 9.18 -1.67 -6.19
CA TRP A 36 9.40 -1.74 -7.64
C TRP A 36 10.04 -0.47 -8.20
N SER A 37 9.58 0.70 -7.78
CA SER A 37 10.12 1.98 -8.23
C SER A 37 11.28 2.49 -7.39
N ASN A 38 11.66 1.77 -6.33
CA ASN A 38 12.60 2.24 -5.30
C ASN A 38 12.18 3.59 -4.72
N TRP A 39 10.91 3.69 -4.31
CA TRP A 39 10.31 4.92 -3.80
C TRP A 39 11.01 5.39 -2.53
N GLN A 40 11.35 6.68 -2.50
CA GLN A 40 11.98 7.35 -1.37
C GLN A 40 11.47 8.77 -1.22
N ILE A 41 11.38 9.23 0.03
CA ILE A 41 11.20 10.65 0.39
C ILE A 41 12.31 11.01 1.37
N LEU A 42 12.99 12.13 1.13
CA LEU A 42 14.10 12.62 1.97
C LEU A 42 15.21 11.55 2.18
N GLY A 43 15.42 10.69 1.17
CA GLY A 43 16.42 9.61 1.22
C GLY A 43 16.02 8.40 2.05
N LEU A 44 14.79 8.34 2.55
CA LEU A 44 14.25 7.21 3.30
C LEU A 44 13.22 6.45 2.47
N SER A 45 13.32 5.11 2.52
CA SER A 45 12.34 4.23 1.89
C SER A 45 11.05 4.16 2.72
N LYS A 46 9.99 3.62 2.13
CA LYS A 46 8.75 3.32 2.85
C LYS A 46 8.99 2.44 4.10
N HIS A 47 9.91 1.48 4.01
CA HIS A 47 10.22 0.58 5.14
C HIS A 47 10.90 1.33 6.27
N ASP A 48 11.78 2.28 5.97
CA ASP A 48 12.43 3.10 7.00
C ASP A 48 11.41 3.93 7.76
N TYR A 49 10.46 4.57 7.06
CA TYR A 49 9.35 5.27 7.70
C TYR A 49 8.50 4.34 8.57
N ALA A 50 8.24 3.10 8.11
CA ALA A 50 7.51 2.11 8.89
C ALA A 50 8.27 1.66 10.16
N TYR A 51 9.60 1.50 10.08
CA TYR A 51 10.45 1.17 11.22
C TYR A 51 10.50 2.29 12.24
N ILE A 52 10.68 3.54 11.80
CA ILE A 52 10.66 4.70 12.68
C ILE A 52 9.28 4.80 13.35
N HIS A 53 8.18 4.73 12.58
CA HIS A 53 6.83 4.79 13.15
C HIS A 53 6.59 3.69 14.20
N SER A 54 6.95 2.44 13.89
CA SER A 54 6.71 1.31 14.79
C SER A 54 7.53 1.39 16.08
N THR A 55 8.79 1.82 16.00
CA THR A 55 9.65 1.99 17.18
C THR A 55 9.20 3.15 18.06
N PHE A 56 8.81 4.28 17.46
CA PHE A 56 8.23 5.41 18.19
C PHE A 56 6.85 5.08 18.78
N MET A 57 6.06 4.19 18.16
CA MET A 57 4.79 3.72 18.73
C MET A 57 5.02 3.00 20.06
N VAL A 58 6.02 2.12 20.13
CA VAL A 58 6.39 1.42 21.37
C VAL A 58 6.82 2.42 22.44
N LEU A 59 7.69 3.38 22.09
CA LEU A 59 8.10 4.43 23.02
C LEU A 59 6.89 5.25 23.51
N PHE A 60 5.99 5.63 22.62
CA PHE A 60 4.78 6.39 22.94
C PHE A 60 3.86 5.64 23.90
N ILE A 61 3.67 4.32 23.69
CA ILE A 61 2.87 3.48 24.59
C ILE A 61 3.49 3.43 25.99
N ILE A 62 4.80 3.14 26.09
CA ILE A 62 5.50 3.08 27.39
C ILE A 62 5.40 4.43 28.10
N MET A 63 5.66 5.54 27.39
CA MET A 63 5.56 6.88 27.96
C MET A 63 4.13 7.23 28.37
N THR A 64 3.13 6.78 27.62
CA THR A 64 1.72 6.96 27.97
C THR A 64 1.38 6.23 29.27
N ILE A 65 1.80 4.96 29.44
CA ILE A 65 1.58 4.19 30.68
C ILE A 65 2.23 4.90 31.87
N LEU A 66 3.50 5.32 31.73
CA LEU A 66 4.19 6.07 32.78
C LEU A 66 3.53 7.42 33.05
N HIS A 67 3.04 8.10 32.01
CA HIS A 67 2.33 9.36 32.14
C HIS A 67 1.02 9.18 32.92
N LEU A 68 0.25 8.13 32.64
CA LEU A 68 -0.96 7.77 33.39
C LEU A 68 -0.63 7.48 34.86
N PHE A 69 0.43 6.72 35.12
CA PHE A 69 0.88 6.40 36.48
C PHE A 69 1.27 7.67 37.27
N TYR A 70 2.11 8.53 36.71
CA TYR A 70 2.54 9.78 37.37
C TYR A 70 1.45 10.87 37.46
N ASN A 71 0.36 10.73 36.68
CA ASN A 71 -0.76 11.68 36.64
C ASN A 71 -2.10 11.05 37.06
N TRP A 72 -2.06 9.98 37.86
CA TRP A 72 -3.27 9.27 38.29
C TRP A 72 -4.28 10.14 39.03
N LYS A 73 -3.81 11.08 39.88
CA LYS A 73 -4.67 12.02 40.61
C LYS A 73 -5.46 12.94 39.66
N PRO A 74 -4.82 13.69 38.72
CA PRO A 74 -5.54 14.41 37.68
C PRO A 74 -6.54 13.55 36.89
N ILE A 75 -6.14 12.36 36.45
CA ILE A 75 -6.99 11.48 35.63
C ILE A 75 -8.26 11.07 36.37
N THR A 76 -8.11 10.59 37.60
CA THR A 76 -9.25 10.20 38.43
C THR A 76 -10.11 11.39 38.87
N SER A 77 -9.58 12.62 38.83
CA SER A 77 -10.37 13.83 39.10
C SER A 77 -11.48 14.04 38.07
N TYR A 78 -11.27 13.66 36.81
CA TYR A 78 -12.32 13.75 35.77
C TYR A 78 -13.48 12.78 36.00
N MET A 79 -13.26 11.77 36.84
CA MET A 79 -14.26 10.76 37.22
C MET A 79 -14.87 11.06 38.59
N ARG A 80 -14.60 12.22 39.20
CA ARG A 80 -15.16 12.59 40.51
C ARG A 80 -16.26 13.63 40.37
N ASN A 81 -17.36 13.43 41.10
CA ASN A 81 -18.43 14.43 41.20
C ASN A 81 -18.06 15.59 42.15
N SER A 82 -18.92 16.61 42.26
CA SER A 82 -18.73 17.75 43.19
C SER A 82 -18.60 17.33 44.66
N LEU A 83 -19.06 16.12 45.01
CA LEU A 83 -18.92 15.50 46.34
C LEU A 83 -17.66 14.62 46.48
N LYS A 84 -16.75 14.66 45.50
CA LYS A 84 -15.49 13.89 45.42
C LYS A 84 -15.64 12.37 45.35
N GLN A 85 -16.84 11.86 45.07
CA GLN A 85 -17.12 10.43 44.86
C GLN A 85 -16.78 10.02 43.43
N MET A 86 -16.26 8.80 43.25
CA MET A 86 -15.97 8.23 41.92
C MET A 86 -17.27 7.87 41.21
N VAL A 87 -17.53 8.50 40.07
CA VAL A 87 -18.66 8.24 39.18
C VAL A 87 -18.10 8.03 37.79
N VAL A 88 -18.23 6.80 37.27
CA VAL A 88 -17.70 6.43 35.95
C VAL A 88 -18.64 6.92 34.83
N PHE A 89 -19.95 6.89 35.05
CA PHE A 89 -20.96 7.26 34.05
C PHE A 89 -21.35 8.75 34.15
N THR A 90 -20.39 9.64 33.98
CA THR A 90 -20.67 11.07 33.81
C THR A 90 -21.19 11.35 32.39
N LYS A 91 -21.86 12.50 32.20
CA LYS A 91 -22.27 12.96 30.85
C LYS A 91 -21.06 13.04 29.91
N ASP A 92 -19.93 13.53 30.42
CA ASP A 92 -18.69 13.67 29.66
C ASP A 92 -18.11 12.31 29.24
N MET A 93 -18.13 11.31 30.14
CA MET A 93 -17.72 9.94 29.81
C MET A 93 -18.64 9.32 28.75
N LEU A 94 -19.95 9.54 28.86
CA LEU A 94 -20.91 9.06 27.85
C LEU A 94 -20.60 9.67 26.47
N VAL A 95 -20.34 10.98 26.42
CA VAL A 95 -19.96 11.67 25.17
C VAL A 95 -18.65 11.12 24.61
N ALA A 96 -17.63 10.90 25.44
CA ALA A 96 -16.35 10.32 25.01
C ALA A 96 -16.50 8.90 24.47
N VAL A 97 -17.34 8.07 25.11
CA VAL A 97 -17.65 6.70 24.64
C VAL A 97 -18.41 6.75 23.32
N VAL A 98 -19.46 7.56 23.22
CA VAL A 98 -20.25 7.71 21.99
C VAL A 98 -19.36 8.17 20.83
N LEU A 99 -18.50 9.17 21.05
CA LEU A 99 -17.57 9.64 20.03
C LEU A 99 -16.59 8.55 19.59
N THR A 100 -16.05 7.77 20.54
CA THR A 100 -15.14 6.66 20.26
C THR A 100 -15.84 5.55 19.45
N LEU A 101 -17.06 5.18 19.84
CA LEU A 101 -17.87 4.19 19.14
C LEU A 101 -18.28 4.70 17.75
N LEU A 102 -18.60 5.98 17.59
CA LEU A 102 -18.91 6.60 16.31
C LEU A 102 -17.74 6.44 15.34
N PHE A 103 -16.51 6.72 15.77
CA PHE A 103 -15.32 6.57 14.92
C PHE A 103 -15.02 5.11 14.60
N LEU A 104 -15.17 4.21 15.57
CA LEU A 104 -14.98 2.77 15.36
C LEU A 104 -15.99 2.22 14.35
N ILE A 105 -17.29 2.42 14.59
CA ILE A 105 -18.38 1.93 13.74
C ILE A 105 -18.31 2.61 12.37
N GLY A 106 -18.09 3.92 12.33
CA GLY A 106 -17.96 4.67 11.08
C GLY A 106 -16.81 4.19 10.20
N SER A 107 -15.67 3.81 10.80
CA SER A 107 -14.54 3.25 10.05
C SER A 107 -14.81 1.84 9.51
N ILE A 108 -15.57 1.02 10.25
CA ILE A 108 -15.92 -0.35 9.82
C ILE A 108 -17.02 -0.33 8.75
N VAL A 109 -18.10 0.42 8.99
CA VAL A 109 -19.27 0.49 8.11
C VAL A 109 -19.01 1.40 6.90
N GLN A 110 -18.04 2.31 6.99
CA GLN A 110 -17.66 3.24 5.92
C GLN A 110 -18.84 4.10 5.41
N PHE A 111 -19.57 4.76 6.30
CA PHE A 111 -20.52 5.81 5.91
C PHE A 111 -19.83 7.20 5.90
N PRO A 112 -20.35 8.23 5.22
CA PRO A 112 -19.73 9.56 5.20
C PRO A 112 -19.67 10.21 6.60
N PRO A 113 -18.57 10.88 6.99
CA PRO A 113 -17.41 11.26 6.19
C PRO A 113 -16.28 10.22 6.15
N PHE A 114 -16.41 9.08 6.85
CA PHE A 114 -15.36 8.07 6.97
C PHE A 114 -15.01 7.43 5.61
N SER A 115 -16.02 7.09 4.80
CA SER A 115 -15.82 6.61 3.43
C SER A 115 -14.99 7.58 2.59
N ASN A 116 -15.32 8.88 2.65
CA ASN A 116 -14.65 9.91 1.86
C ASN A 116 -13.17 10.04 2.23
N PHE A 117 -12.86 9.97 3.52
CA PHE A 117 -11.48 10.02 4.00
C PHE A 117 -10.68 8.78 3.58
N LEU A 118 -11.27 7.59 3.69
CA LEU A 118 -10.64 6.33 3.30
C LEU A 118 -10.45 6.24 1.78
N SER A 119 -11.45 6.63 0.99
CA SER A 119 -11.37 6.65 -0.48
C SER A 119 -10.33 7.64 -0.98
N PHE A 120 -10.18 8.79 -0.32
CA PHE A 120 -9.11 9.74 -0.59
C PHE A 120 -7.73 9.10 -0.38
N GLY A 121 -7.52 8.42 0.75
CA GLY A 121 -6.29 7.68 1.02
C GLY A 121 -6.00 6.59 -0.02
N ASP A 122 -7.02 5.86 -0.45
CA ASP A 122 -6.91 4.86 -1.53
C ASP A 122 -6.53 5.49 -2.87
N SER A 123 -7.16 6.61 -3.24
CA SER A 123 -6.88 7.30 -4.50
C SER A 123 -5.43 7.82 -4.56
N LEU A 124 -4.91 8.35 -3.46
CA LEU A 124 -3.51 8.78 -3.36
C LEU A 124 -2.56 7.60 -3.49
N LYS A 125 -2.87 6.46 -2.88
CA LYS A 125 -2.04 5.26 -2.99
C LYS A 125 -2.05 4.69 -4.41
N ASN A 126 -3.20 4.72 -5.08
CA ASN A 126 -3.36 4.20 -6.43
C ASN A 126 -2.77 5.13 -7.50
N SER A 127 -2.68 6.44 -7.27
CA SER A 127 -2.05 7.35 -8.25
C SER A 127 -0.59 6.98 -8.53
N TRP A 128 0.14 6.51 -7.52
CA TRP A 128 1.50 6.01 -7.69
C TRP A 128 1.58 4.82 -8.66
N GLU A 129 0.56 3.95 -8.71
CA GLU A 129 0.54 2.83 -9.66
C GLU A 129 0.39 3.30 -11.11
N LYS A 130 -0.25 4.45 -11.33
CA LYS A 130 -0.39 5.05 -12.65
C LYS A 130 0.94 5.64 -13.14
N ASP A 131 1.68 6.30 -12.25
CA ASP A 131 2.91 7.00 -12.60
C ASP A 131 4.14 6.06 -12.68
N TYR A 132 4.20 5.07 -11.79
CA TYR A 132 5.35 4.16 -11.66
C TYR A 132 5.07 2.74 -12.19
N GLY A 133 3.86 2.51 -12.70
CA GLY A 133 3.45 1.19 -13.18
C GLY A 133 3.44 0.12 -12.09
N THR A 134 3.32 -1.12 -12.54
CA THR A 134 3.31 -2.31 -11.67
C THR A 134 4.31 -3.34 -12.18
N ALA A 135 4.92 -4.06 -11.24
CA ALA A 135 5.72 -5.22 -11.56
C ALA A 135 4.92 -6.24 -12.41
N PRO A 136 5.57 -6.93 -13.38
CA PRO A 136 4.90 -7.88 -14.27
C PRO A 136 4.28 -9.07 -13.52
N TYR A 137 4.79 -9.36 -12.33
CA TYR A 137 4.22 -10.34 -11.39
C TYR A 137 4.58 -9.96 -9.95
N SER A 138 3.89 -10.59 -8.98
CA SER A 138 4.12 -10.35 -7.55
C SER A 138 5.59 -10.58 -7.16
N HIS A 139 6.19 -9.61 -6.49
CA HIS A 139 7.57 -9.67 -6.03
C HIS A 139 8.61 -9.92 -7.14
N ALA A 140 8.36 -9.41 -8.35
CA ALA A 140 9.32 -9.52 -9.45
C ALA A 140 10.68 -8.91 -9.09
N GLU A 141 10.72 -7.87 -8.26
CA GLU A 141 11.95 -7.26 -7.75
C GLU A 141 12.84 -8.25 -6.98
N LEU A 142 12.24 -9.27 -6.37
CA LEU A 142 12.97 -10.30 -5.60
C LEU A 142 13.41 -11.48 -6.47
N SER A 143 12.96 -11.57 -7.72
CA SER A 143 13.35 -12.65 -8.62
C SER A 143 14.76 -12.46 -9.13
N SER A 144 15.54 -13.54 -9.16
CA SER A 144 16.84 -13.54 -9.81
C SER A 144 16.71 -13.20 -11.29
N LEU A 145 17.74 -12.59 -11.89
CA LEU A 145 17.72 -12.28 -13.34
C LEU A 145 17.39 -13.52 -14.18
N LYS A 146 17.95 -14.69 -13.82
CA LYS A 146 17.65 -15.98 -14.46
C LYS A 146 16.16 -16.35 -14.37
N ASN A 147 15.58 -16.27 -13.18
CA ASN A 147 14.17 -16.62 -12.97
C ASN A 147 13.24 -15.60 -13.62
N PHE A 148 13.62 -14.32 -13.56
CA PHE A 148 12.90 -13.23 -14.19
C PHE A 148 12.81 -13.43 -15.71
N ALA A 149 13.94 -13.66 -16.38
CA ALA A 149 13.99 -13.92 -17.81
C ALA A 149 13.09 -15.12 -18.18
N LYS A 150 13.21 -16.22 -17.43
CA LYS A 150 12.34 -17.40 -17.62
C LYS A 150 10.84 -17.08 -17.47
N GLN A 151 10.45 -16.30 -16.45
CA GLN A 151 9.05 -15.96 -16.22
C GLN A 151 8.48 -15.00 -17.26
N GLN A 152 9.31 -14.18 -17.89
CA GLN A 152 8.90 -13.26 -18.96
C GLN A 152 9.06 -13.87 -20.36
N GLY A 153 9.56 -15.10 -20.48
CA GLY A 153 9.88 -15.71 -21.78
C GLY A 153 11.07 -15.06 -22.50
N TYR A 154 11.92 -14.33 -21.78
CA TYR A 154 13.10 -13.68 -22.35
C TYR A 154 14.27 -14.65 -22.45
N ASP A 155 15.04 -14.53 -23.54
CA ASP A 155 16.34 -15.20 -23.66
C ASP A 155 17.33 -14.59 -22.66
N LEU A 156 17.81 -15.42 -21.73
CA LEU A 156 18.75 -15.00 -20.70
C LEU A 156 20.05 -14.44 -21.30
N THR A 157 20.59 -15.05 -22.35
CA THR A 157 21.84 -14.60 -22.97
C THR A 157 21.67 -13.21 -23.59
N LYS A 158 20.50 -12.95 -24.19
CA LYS A 158 20.17 -11.61 -24.71
C LYS A 158 19.95 -10.59 -23.59
N CYS A 159 19.31 -10.97 -22.47
CA CYS A 159 19.22 -10.12 -21.27
C CYS A 159 20.61 -9.70 -20.78
N GLU A 160 21.53 -10.66 -20.68
CA GLU A 160 22.92 -10.44 -20.26
C GLU A 160 23.66 -9.49 -21.21
N GLU A 161 23.49 -9.67 -22.52
CA GLU A 161 24.06 -8.78 -23.54
C GLU A 161 23.55 -7.35 -23.41
N ILE A 162 22.23 -7.18 -23.20
CA ILE A 162 21.60 -5.85 -23.01
C ILE A 162 22.19 -5.17 -21.76
N LEU A 163 22.26 -5.88 -20.63
CA LEU A 163 22.80 -5.33 -19.39
C LEU A 163 24.28 -4.95 -19.55
N LYS A 164 25.07 -5.81 -20.20
CA LYS A 164 26.49 -5.55 -20.49
C LYS A 164 26.68 -4.34 -21.40
N THR A 165 25.88 -4.22 -22.46
CA THR A 165 25.93 -3.09 -23.41
C THR A 165 25.58 -1.77 -22.75
N ASN A 166 24.69 -1.80 -21.76
CA ASN A 166 24.31 -0.64 -20.96
C ASN A 166 25.20 -0.45 -19.71
N ASN A 167 26.33 -1.14 -19.61
CA ASN A 167 27.31 -1.05 -18.52
C ASN A 167 26.76 -1.37 -17.11
N PHE A 168 25.73 -2.21 -17.01
CA PHE A 168 25.22 -2.68 -15.73
C PHE A 168 26.14 -3.74 -15.11
N LYS A 169 26.40 -3.61 -13.81
CA LYS A 169 27.01 -4.66 -12.98
C LYS A 169 25.93 -5.66 -12.58
N TYR A 170 26.08 -6.94 -12.91
CA TYR A 170 25.07 -7.95 -12.59
C TYR A 170 25.68 -9.34 -12.38
N GLU A 171 24.96 -10.17 -11.63
CA GLU A 171 25.12 -11.62 -11.61
C GLU A 171 23.76 -12.28 -11.85
N THR A 172 23.71 -13.40 -12.57
CA THR A 172 22.44 -14.04 -12.93
C THR A 172 21.65 -14.61 -11.73
N SER A 173 22.35 -14.87 -10.62
CA SER A 173 21.80 -15.29 -9.33
C SER A 173 21.18 -14.15 -8.53
N GLN A 174 21.62 -12.91 -8.76
CA GLN A 174 21.14 -11.74 -8.03
C GLN A 174 19.71 -11.38 -8.45
N SER A 175 18.94 -10.87 -7.49
CA SER A 175 17.60 -10.34 -7.76
C SER A 175 17.65 -9.05 -8.56
N LEU A 176 16.55 -8.73 -9.25
CA LEU A 176 16.42 -7.43 -9.92
C LEU A 176 16.64 -6.27 -8.94
N ALA A 177 16.17 -6.37 -7.69
CA ALA A 177 16.42 -5.38 -6.66
C ALA A 177 17.91 -5.24 -6.29
N GLN A 178 18.65 -6.35 -6.21
CA GLN A 178 20.09 -6.32 -5.93
C GLN A 178 20.88 -5.69 -7.08
N ILE A 179 20.57 -6.10 -8.31
CA ILE A 179 21.19 -5.53 -9.52
C ILE A 179 20.87 -4.02 -9.59
N ALA A 180 19.62 -3.65 -9.36
CA ALA A 180 19.19 -2.24 -9.37
C ALA A 180 19.96 -1.41 -8.33
N ALA A 181 20.08 -1.92 -7.11
CA ALA A 181 20.77 -1.24 -6.01
C ALA A 181 22.25 -0.99 -6.31
N ILE A 182 22.99 -1.98 -6.83
CA ILE A 182 24.42 -1.83 -7.15
C ILE A 182 24.66 -0.82 -8.27
N ASN A 183 23.66 -0.63 -9.14
CA ASN A 183 23.72 0.31 -10.26
C ASN A 183 22.98 1.62 -10.00
N ALA A 184 22.51 1.87 -8.77
CA ALA A 184 21.78 3.07 -8.38
C ALA A 184 20.55 3.38 -9.27
N VAL A 185 19.85 2.34 -9.72
CA VAL A 185 18.58 2.44 -10.47
C VAL A 185 17.45 1.73 -9.71
N SER A 186 16.22 1.80 -10.22
CA SER A 186 15.09 1.02 -9.69
C SER A 186 14.93 -0.32 -10.42
N PRO A 187 14.32 -1.34 -9.79
CA PRO A 187 13.89 -2.57 -10.47
C PRO A 187 13.01 -2.30 -11.68
N GLN A 188 12.12 -1.30 -11.58
CA GLN A 188 11.31 -0.81 -12.68
C GLN A 188 12.16 -0.38 -13.88
N TYR A 189 13.22 0.41 -13.66
CA TYR A 189 14.08 0.87 -14.74
C TYR A 189 14.74 -0.31 -15.47
N LEU A 190 15.24 -1.31 -14.73
CA LEU A 190 15.81 -2.52 -15.33
C LEU A 190 14.79 -3.27 -16.17
N PHE A 191 13.55 -3.40 -15.68
CA PHE A 191 12.47 -4.02 -16.44
C PHE A 191 12.13 -3.24 -17.71
N ASP A 192 12.01 -1.92 -17.62
CA ASP A 192 11.69 -1.05 -18.76
C ASP A 192 12.80 -1.12 -19.81
N LEU A 193 14.06 -1.21 -19.40
CA LEU A 193 15.20 -1.40 -20.29
C LEU A 193 15.11 -2.74 -21.03
N LEU A 194 14.94 -3.84 -20.28
CA LEU A 194 14.86 -5.18 -20.86
C LEU A 194 13.64 -5.29 -21.78
N SER A 195 12.44 -4.94 -21.31
CA SER A 195 11.20 -5.03 -22.07
C SER A 195 11.26 -4.26 -23.39
N LYS A 196 11.82 -3.04 -23.42
CA LYS A 196 12.01 -2.28 -24.67
C LYS A 196 12.90 -3.00 -25.69
N SER A 197 13.92 -3.72 -25.24
CA SER A 197 14.82 -4.48 -26.10
C SER A 197 14.22 -5.81 -26.60
N PHE A 198 13.26 -6.38 -25.87
CA PHE A 198 12.50 -7.56 -26.28
C PHE A 198 11.22 -7.21 -27.08
N GLN A 199 10.73 -5.97 -27.03
CA GLN A 199 9.57 -5.48 -27.79
C GLN A 199 9.80 -5.32 -29.32
N LYS A 200 10.95 -5.75 -29.85
CA LYS A 200 11.06 -6.04 -31.29
C LYS A 200 10.64 -7.49 -31.53
N GLU A 201 9.44 -7.62 -32.12
CA GLU A 201 8.67 -8.81 -32.53
C GLU A 201 7.55 -9.27 -31.58
N GLY A 202 6.36 -8.67 -31.75
CA GLY A 202 5.14 -9.48 -31.95
C GLY A 202 4.19 -9.76 -30.79
N GLU A 203 4.56 -9.64 -29.51
CA GLU A 203 3.63 -9.97 -28.41
C GLU A 203 3.49 -8.83 -27.39
N LYS A 204 2.29 -8.23 -27.34
CA LYS A 204 1.88 -7.32 -26.25
C LYS A 204 1.50 -8.17 -25.04
N THR A 205 2.41 -8.35 -24.09
CA THR A 205 2.08 -8.93 -22.77
C THR A 205 1.21 -7.94 -21.99
N ILE A 206 -0.07 -8.23 -21.78
CA ILE A 206 -0.96 -7.39 -20.99
C ILE A 206 -0.68 -7.63 -19.50
N PRO A 207 -0.33 -6.62 -18.70
CA PRO A 207 -0.08 -6.81 -17.27
C PRO A 207 -1.40 -7.12 -16.55
N LEU A 208 -1.62 -8.40 -16.21
CA LEU A 208 -2.79 -8.88 -15.47
C LEU A 208 -2.67 -8.70 -13.94
N THR A 209 -1.61 -8.05 -13.46
CA THR A 209 -1.41 -7.83 -12.02
C THR A 209 -2.14 -6.58 -11.53
N GLY A 210 -2.57 -6.61 -10.27
CA GLY A 210 -3.17 -5.44 -9.60
C GLY A 210 -4.58 -5.07 -10.05
N LEU A 211 -5.17 -5.77 -11.03
CA LEU A 211 -6.49 -5.49 -11.60
C LEU A 211 -7.61 -5.37 -10.56
N GLY A 212 -7.56 -6.14 -9.48
CA GLY A 212 -8.59 -6.08 -8.44
C GLY A 212 -8.76 -4.72 -7.76
N ARG A 213 -7.73 -3.86 -7.76
CA ARG A 213 -7.82 -2.52 -7.15
C ARG A 213 -8.33 -1.45 -8.11
N LYS A 214 -8.34 -1.76 -9.40
CA LYS A 214 -8.77 -0.87 -10.47
C LYS A 214 -10.30 -0.89 -10.59
N THR A 215 -10.88 0.20 -11.08
CA THR A 215 -12.28 0.20 -11.52
C THR A 215 -12.46 -0.63 -12.79
N ILE A 216 -13.69 -0.99 -13.14
CA ILE A 216 -14.00 -1.69 -14.40
C ILE A 216 -13.43 -0.91 -15.60
N THR A 217 -13.60 0.42 -15.62
CA THR A 217 -13.03 1.30 -16.66
C THR A 217 -11.50 1.23 -16.71
N GLU A 218 -10.83 1.26 -15.55
CA GLU A 218 -9.36 1.17 -15.49
C GLU A 218 -8.83 -0.22 -15.89
N VAL A 219 -9.59 -1.30 -15.63
CA VAL A 219 -9.26 -2.64 -16.11
C VAL A 219 -9.41 -2.72 -17.62
N ALA A 220 -10.51 -2.21 -18.19
CA ALA A 220 -10.71 -2.16 -19.64
C ALA A 220 -9.57 -1.40 -20.35
N GLN A 221 -9.18 -0.24 -19.82
CA GLN A 221 -8.01 0.51 -20.31
C GLN A 221 -6.71 -0.29 -20.25
N THR A 222 -6.51 -1.06 -19.17
CA THR A 222 -5.33 -1.94 -19.03
C THR A 222 -5.33 -3.05 -20.10
N LEU A 223 -6.51 -3.56 -20.45
CA LEU A 223 -6.74 -4.57 -21.48
C LEU A 223 -6.76 -4.01 -22.91
N GLN A 224 -6.65 -2.68 -23.08
CA GLN A 224 -6.75 -1.99 -24.37
C GLN A 224 -8.09 -2.21 -25.09
N ILE A 225 -9.18 -2.37 -24.33
CA ILE A 225 -10.55 -2.48 -24.82
C ILE A 225 -11.41 -1.34 -24.23
N THR A 226 -12.59 -1.12 -24.79
CA THR A 226 -13.53 -0.13 -24.25
C THR A 226 -14.19 -0.63 -22.96
N PRO A 227 -14.59 0.27 -22.04
CA PRO A 227 -15.33 -0.12 -20.82
C PRO A 227 -16.60 -0.91 -21.14
N GLU A 228 -17.31 -0.52 -22.20
CA GLU A 228 -18.52 -1.18 -22.69
C GLU A 228 -18.25 -2.62 -23.13
N GLU A 229 -17.18 -2.86 -23.90
CA GLU A 229 -16.77 -4.21 -24.31
C GLU A 229 -16.40 -5.07 -23.10
N PHE A 230 -15.69 -4.52 -22.12
CA PHE A 230 -15.32 -5.27 -20.93
C PHE A 230 -16.54 -5.62 -20.06
N ILE A 231 -17.50 -4.71 -19.91
CA ILE A 231 -18.77 -4.99 -19.22
C ILE A 231 -19.56 -6.08 -19.95
N LEU A 232 -19.59 -6.07 -21.30
CA LEU A 232 -20.21 -7.12 -22.08
C LEU A 232 -19.51 -8.48 -21.89
N GLN A 233 -18.19 -8.50 -21.83
CA GLN A 233 -17.41 -9.71 -21.52
C GLN A 233 -17.76 -10.25 -20.13
N LEU A 234 -17.81 -9.39 -19.11
CA LEU A 234 -18.22 -9.79 -17.75
C LEU A 234 -19.66 -10.32 -17.72
N LYS A 235 -20.57 -9.68 -18.44
CA LYS A 235 -21.96 -10.13 -18.55
C LYS A 235 -22.08 -11.50 -19.22
N SER A 236 -21.22 -11.80 -20.21
CA SER A 236 -21.21 -13.09 -20.90
C SER A 236 -20.88 -14.27 -19.99
N ILE A 237 -20.18 -14.02 -18.88
CA ILE A 237 -19.85 -15.01 -17.83
C ILE A 237 -20.74 -14.86 -16.58
N GLY A 238 -21.82 -14.08 -16.66
CA GLY A 238 -22.81 -13.93 -15.61
C GLY A 238 -22.48 -12.89 -14.53
N ILE A 239 -21.55 -11.96 -14.79
CA ILE A 239 -21.14 -10.92 -13.85
C ILE A 239 -21.68 -9.56 -14.31
N GLU A 240 -22.56 -8.95 -13.51
CA GLU A 240 -23.00 -7.57 -13.71
C GLU A 240 -22.06 -6.58 -13.00
N ALA A 241 -21.69 -5.50 -13.70
CA ALA A 241 -20.72 -4.52 -13.23
C ALA A 241 -21.03 -3.11 -13.78
N GLN A 242 -20.72 -2.07 -13.00
CA GLN A 242 -20.73 -0.67 -13.44
C GLN A 242 -19.31 -0.12 -13.60
N GLU A 243 -19.15 0.93 -14.41
CA GLU A 243 -17.86 1.50 -14.81
C GLU A 243 -16.95 1.93 -13.64
N ASP A 244 -17.54 2.48 -12.59
CA ASP A 244 -16.87 3.06 -11.42
C ASP A 244 -16.65 2.05 -10.27
N GLU A 245 -17.24 0.86 -10.35
CA GLU A 245 -17.05 -0.18 -9.33
C GLU A 245 -15.63 -0.76 -9.37
N LYS A 246 -15.04 -1.02 -8.21
CA LYS A 246 -13.75 -1.74 -8.10
C LYS A 246 -13.93 -3.18 -8.59
N PHE A 247 -13.07 -3.63 -9.50
CA PHE A 247 -13.17 -4.94 -10.12
C PHE A 247 -13.20 -6.09 -9.10
N LYS A 248 -12.37 -6.02 -8.05
CA LYS A 248 -12.38 -7.02 -6.96
C LYS A 248 -13.74 -7.09 -6.25
N SER A 249 -14.33 -5.94 -5.93
CA SER A 249 -15.61 -5.88 -5.23
C SER A 249 -16.76 -6.44 -6.07
N VAL A 250 -16.69 -6.30 -7.39
CA VAL A 250 -17.67 -6.89 -8.32
C VAL A 250 -17.55 -8.40 -8.33
N VAL A 251 -16.35 -8.94 -8.55
CA VAL A 251 -16.16 -10.39 -8.72
C VAL A 251 -16.32 -11.17 -7.41
N GLU A 252 -16.03 -10.55 -6.26
CA GLU A 252 -16.26 -11.15 -4.94
C GLU A 252 -17.75 -11.34 -4.63
N LYS A 253 -18.68 -10.57 -5.24
CA LYS A 253 -20.14 -10.82 -5.13
C LYS A 253 -20.54 -12.18 -5.71
N TYR A 254 -19.70 -12.77 -6.56
CA TYR A 254 -19.93 -14.02 -7.26
C TYR A 254 -18.95 -15.14 -6.82
N ASP A 255 -18.28 -14.97 -5.66
CA ASP A 255 -17.29 -15.92 -5.11
C ASP A 255 -16.10 -16.20 -6.07
N LEU A 256 -15.73 -15.23 -6.90
CA LEU A 256 -14.61 -15.35 -7.84
C LEU A 256 -13.48 -14.37 -7.48
N SER A 257 -12.24 -14.74 -7.77
CA SER A 257 -11.13 -13.80 -7.73
C SER A 257 -10.98 -13.06 -9.07
N PRO A 258 -10.37 -11.85 -9.09
CA PRO A 258 -10.07 -11.15 -10.34
C PRO A 258 -9.31 -12.02 -11.36
N MET A 259 -8.39 -12.88 -10.90
CA MET A 259 -7.61 -13.76 -11.78
C MET A 259 -8.44 -14.90 -12.36
N ASP A 260 -9.40 -15.44 -11.60
CA ASP A 260 -10.29 -16.50 -12.09
C ASP A 260 -11.15 -15.96 -13.24
N VAL A 261 -11.62 -14.72 -13.10
CA VAL A 261 -12.38 -14.02 -14.14
C VAL A 261 -11.52 -13.77 -15.37
N MET A 262 -10.29 -13.24 -15.21
CA MET A 262 -9.38 -13.04 -16.35
C MET A 262 -9.10 -14.34 -17.10
N THR A 263 -8.93 -15.44 -16.35
CA THR A 263 -8.70 -16.78 -16.93
C THR A 263 -9.92 -17.28 -17.68
N LYS A 264 -11.14 -17.11 -17.12
CA LYS A 264 -12.40 -17.46 -17.79
C LYS A 264 -12.63 -16.68 -19.07
N LEU A 265 -12.20 -15.41 -19.11
CA LEU A 265 -12.25 -14.56 -20.29
C LEU A 265 -11.14 -14.84 -21.32
N GLY A 266 -10.27 -15.83 -21.06
CA GLY A 266 -9.24 -16.27 -21.99
C GLY A 266 -7.94 -15.48 -21.92
N TYR A 267 -7.79 -14.56 -20.96
CA TYR A 267 -6.53 -13.85 -20.72
C TYR A 267 -5.56 -14.77 -19.98
N LYS A 268 -4.45 -15.12 -20.62
CA LYS A 268 -3.36 -15.90 -20.02
C LYS A 268 -2.24 -14.96 -19.55
N LYS A 269 -1.57 -15.39 -18.49
CA LYS A 269 -0.43 -14.71 -17.87
C LYS A 269 0.78 -14.69 -18.79
#